data_AF-A0A9P7SUQ6-F1
#
_entry.id   AF-A0A9P7SUQ6-F1
#
_cell.length_a   1.000
_cell.length_b   1.000
_cell.length_c   1.000
_cell.angle_alpha   90.00
_cell.angle_beta   90.00
_cell.angle_gamma   90.00
#
_symmetry.space_group_name_H-M   'P 1'
#
loop_
_entity.id
_entity.type
_entity.pdbx_description
1 polymer ?
#
loop_
_entity_poly.entity_id
_entity_poly.type
_entity_poly.pdbx_seq_one_letter_code
_entity_poly.pdbx_strand_id
1 'polypeptide(L)'
;FGYTNHTVLPEALEKWPVGLVQHLLPRHLQIIYDINLFFLQKIEKAFPNDRDMLRRVSIIEESQPKMVRMAFLAIVGSHKVNGVAELHSDLIKTTIFKDFVEIYGPDKFTNVTNGITPRRWLHQANPQLSELIASKCGGHEFLKDLTLLNKLEKYIDDKGFRREWAEIKYANKVRLAKHIKDANGVVVNPSSLFDVQVKRIHEYKRQQLNIFGVIHRYLSLKAMSPEERKKQLPRVSIFGGKAAPGYWMAKQIIHLINAVGAVVNKDEDIGDLLKVIFLEDYNVSKAEIICPASDISEHISTAGT
;
A
#
# COMPACT_ATOMS: atom_id res chain seq x y z
N PHE A 1 -21.61 4.55 -16.17
CA PHE A 1 -20.35 4.59 -15.39
C PHE A 1 -19.94 3.19 -14.94
N GLY A 2 -18.65 2.95 -14.72
CA GLY A 2 -18.12 1.82 -13.95
C GLY A 2 -17.42 2.35 -12.70
N TYR A 3 -17.58 1.68 -11.56
CA TYR A 3 -17.06 2.14 -10.27
C TYR A 3 -16.08 1.13 -9.67
N THR A 4 -14.84 1.54 -9.47
CA THR A 4 -13.84 0.74 -8.75
C THR A 4 -13.77 1.20 -7.29
N ASN A 5 -13.99 0.29 -6.37
CA ASN A 5 -13.82 0.54 -4.95
C ASN A 5 -12.42 0.08 -4.50
N HIS A 6 -11.73 0.93 -3.75
CA HIS A 6 -10.35 0.71 -3.27
C HIS A 6 -10.24 0.61 -1.74
N THR A 7 -11.37 0.52 -1.02
CA THR A 7 -11.36 0.60 0.45
C THR A 7 -12.44 -0.26 1.08
N VAL A 8 -12.02 -1.00 2.11
CA VAL A 8 -12.92 -1.69 3.03
C VAL A 8 -13.29 -0.86 4.26
N LEU A 9 -12.54 0.21 4.51
CA LEU A 9 -12.69 1.06 5.69
C LEU A 9 -13.89 2.02 5.52
N PRO A 10 -14.88 1.98 6.45
CA PRO A 10 -16.07 2.85 6.37
C PRO A 10 -15.75 4.33 6.31
N GLU A 11 -14.69 4.78 6.99
CA GLU A 11 -14.24 6.19 7.00
C GLU A 11 -13.77 6.69 5.63
N ALA A 12 -13.39 5.78 4.73
CA ALA A 12 -13.02 6.12 3.37
C ALA A 12 -14.19 6.04 2.37
N LEU A 13 -15.38 5.63 2.82
CA LEU A 13 -16.62 5.75 2.05
C LEU A 13 -17.16 7.17 2.23
N GLU A 14 -16.81 8.04 1.28
CA GLU A 14 -17.11 9.46 1.32
C GLU A 14 -18.60 9.75 1.54
N LYS A 15 -18.86 10.67 2.48
CA LYS A 15 -20.19 11.23 2.74
C LYS A 15 -20.11 12.76 2.82
N TRP A 16 -21.11 13.44 2.29
CA TRP A 16 -21.22 14.89 2.37
C TRP A 16 -22.48 15.34 3.10
N PRO A 17 -22.42 16.32 4.02
CA PRO A 17 -23.61 16.89 4.62
C PRO A 17 -24.53 17.47 3.56
N VAL A 18 -25.82 17.13 3.61
CA VAL A 18 -26.82 17.59 2.63
C VAL A 18 -26.85 19.12 2.56
N GLY A 19 -26.79 19.81 3.70
CA GLY A 19 -26.78 21.29 3.73
C GLY A 19 -25.59 21.91 2.99
N LEU A 20 -24.42 21.25 3.04
CA LEU A 20 -23.24 21.70 2.29
C LEU A 20 -23.43 21.50 0.79
N VAL A 21 -23.92 20.33 0.36
CA VAL A 21 -24.20 20.05 -1.06
C VAL A 21 -25.31 20.96 -1.58
N GLN A 22 -26.33 21.25 -0.77
CA GLN A 22 -27.40 22.18 -1.11
C GLN A 22 -26.87 23.59 -1.39
N HIS A 23 -25.98 24.07 -0.52
CA HIS A 23 -25.41 25.41 -0.64
C HIS A 23 -24.49 25.53 -1.86
N LEU A 24 -23.61 24.55 -2.09
CA LEU A 24 -22.62 24.60 -3.17
C LEU A 24 -23.15 24.14 -4.52
N LEU A 25 -24.00 23.10 -4.53
CA LEU A 25 -24.43 22.37 -5.73
C LEU A 25 -25.96 22.12 -5.72
N PRO A 26 -26.80 23.17 -5.64
CA PRO A 26 -28.24 23.04 -5.43
C PRO A 26 -28.93 22.18 -6.50
N ARG A 27 -28.55 22.34 -7.78
CA ARG A 27 -29.13 21.53 -8.87
C ARG A 27 -28.72 20.05 -8.79
N HIS A 28 -27.47 19.76 -8.39
CA HIS A 28 -27.01 18.38 -8.25
C HIS A 28 -27.73 17.68 -7.10
N LEU A 29 -28.00 18.39 -6.00
CA LEU A 29 -28.78 17.83 -4.90
C LEU A 29 -30.19 17.43 -5.34
N GLN A 30 -30.88 18.26 -6.14
CA GLN A 30 -32.18 17.91 -6.72
C GLN A 30 -32.10 16.62 -7.54
N ILE A 31 -31.08 16.50 -8.41
CA ILE A 31 -30.87 15.30 -9.22
C ILE A 31 -30.58 14.08 -8.34
N ILE A 32 -29.77 14.23 -7.28
CA ILE A 32 -29.48 13.14 -6.34
C ILE A 32 -30.76 12.70 -5.62
N TYR A 33 -31.65 13.62 -5.25
CA TYR A 33 -32.94 13.28 -4.67
C TYR A 33 -33.84 12.53 -5.67
N ASP A 34 -33.90 12.97 -6.92
CA ASP A 34 -34.67 12.27 -7.97
C ASP A 34 -34.12 10.85 -8.19
N ILE A 35 -32.80 10.69 -8.29
CA ILE A 35 -32.14 9.37 -8.41
C ILE A 35 -32.51 8.50 -7.21
N ASN A 36 -32.42 9.04 -5.98
CA ASN A 36 -32.75 8.30 -4.77
C ASN A 36 -34.22 7.89 -4.73
N LEU A 37 -35.13 8.79 -5.11
CA LEU A 37 -36.56 8.55 -5.14
C LEU A 37 -36.91 7.39 -6.09
N PHE A 38 -36.46 7.47 -7.35
CA PHE A 38 -36.75 6.42 -8.32
C PHE A 38 -36.07 5.09 -7.97
N PHE A 39 -34.87 5.14 -7.39
CA PHE A 39 -34.19 3.95 -6.89
C PHE A 39 -35.00 3.28 -5.77
N LEU A 40 -35.39 4.02 -4.72
CA LEU A 40 -36.13 3.47 -3.58
C LEU A 40 -37.51 2.94 -3.99
N GLN A 41 -38.21 3.61 -4.92
CA GLN A 41 -39.47 3.10 -5.48
C GLN A 41 -39.30 1.76 -6.19
N LYS A 42 -38.16 1.55 -6.87
CA LYS A 42 -37.84 0.26 -7.49
C LYS A 42 -37.58 -0.81 -6.43
N ILE A 43 -36.88 -0.46 -5.34
CA ILE A 43 -36.58 -1.41 -4.26
C ILE A 43 -37.86 -1.79 -3.50
N GLU A 44 -38.74 -0.83 -3.20
CA GLU A 44 -40.01 -1.10 -2.51
C GLU A 44 -40.90 -2.07 -3.30
N LYS A 45 -40.88 -2.00 -4.64
CA LYS A 45 -41.60 -2.95 -5.51
C LYS A 45 -40.97 -4.34 -5.51
N ALA A 46 -39.65 -4.43 -5.44
CA ALA A 46 -38.93 -5.71 -5.48
C ALA A 46 -38.86 -6.42 -4.12
N PHE A 47 -38.84 -5.66 -3.03
CA PHE A 47 -38.75 -6.13 -1.65
C PHE A 47 -39.92 -5.55 -0.83
N PRO A 48 -41.17 -5.97 -1.11
CA PRO A 48 -42.34 -5.43 -0.43
C PRO A 48 -42.26 -5.71 1.07
N ASN A 49 -42.64 -4.72 1.88
CA ASN A 49 -42.63 -4.74 3.36
C ASN A 49 -41.25 -4.71 4.06
N ASP A 50 -40.12 -4.69 3.34
CA ASP A 50 -38.80 -4.50 3.97
C ASP A 50 -38.40 -3.01 4.00
N ARG A 51 -38.97 -2.26 4.95
CA ARG A 51 -38.63 -0.84 5.15
C ARG A 51 -37.19 -0.63 5.60
N ASP A 52 -36.61 -1.62 6.29
CA ASP A 52 -35.23 -1.52 6.74
C ASP A 52 -34.26 -1.61 5.56
N MET A 53 -34.55 -2.42 4.55
CA MET A 53 -33.79 -2.44 3.29
C MET A 53 -33.71 -1.05 2.66
N LEU A 54 -34.85 -0.35 2.51
CA LEU A 54 -34.89 1.02 1.96
C LEU A 54 -33.97 1.98 2.72
N ARG A 55 -33.99 1.91 4.05
CA ARG A 55 -33.11 2.72 4.91
C ARG A 55 -31.64 2.36 4.69
N ARG A 56 -31.32 1.08 4.67
CA ARG A 56 -29.94 0.59 4.49
C ARG A 56 -29.37 1.00 3.15
N VAL A 57 -30.13 0.98 2.05
CA VAL A 57 -29.59 1.22 0.69
C VAL A 57 -29.79 2.62 0.14
N SER A 58 -30.58 3.47 0.79
CA SER A 58 -30.82 4.85 0.34
C SER A 58 -29.50 5.61 0.06
N ILE A 59 -29.49 6.49 -0.93
CA ILE A 59 -28.35 7.38 -1.19
C ILE A 59 -28.27 8.46 -0.10
N ILE A 60 -29.42 8.85 0.46
CA ILE A 60 -29.50 9.80 1.56
C ILE A 60 -29.52 9.03 2.88
N GLU A 61 -28.63 9.40 3.79
CA GLU A 61 -28.63 8.94 5.17
C GLU A 61 -29.39 9.94 6.04
N GLU A 62 -30.42 9.46 6.72
CA GLU A 62 -31.28 10.23 7.63
C GLU A 62 -30.64 10.36 9.03
N SER A 63 -29.37 10.75 9.06
CA SER A 63 -28.61 11.09 10.28
C SER A 63 -28.76 12.58 10.64
N GLN A 64 -28.15 13.00 11.75
CA GLN A 64 -28.10 14.40 12.19
C GLN A 64 -26.64 14.86 12.19
N PRO A 65 -26.19 15.65 11.17
CA PRO A 65 -26.93 16.13 10.00
C PRO A 65 -27.16 15.04 8.94
N LYS A 66 -28.13 15.24 8.03
CA LYS A 66 -28.35 14.33 6.89
C LYS A 66 -27.12 14.28 5.99
N MET A 67 -26.81 13.10 5.46
CA MET A 67 -25.62 12.88 4.63
C MET A 67 -25.97 12.29 3.26
N VAL A 68 -25.23 12.68 2.22
CA VAL A 68 -25.21 12.02 0.91
C VAL A 68 -24.14 10.93 0.92
N ARG A 69 -24.51 9.67 0.69
CA ARG A 69 -23.60 8.51 0.66
C ARG A 69 -23.03 8.33 -0.76
N MET A 70 -21.82 8.84 -1.01
CA MET A 70 -21.28 8.93 -2.38
C MET A 70 -21.00 7.57 -3.00
N ALA A 71 -20.52 6.61 -2.21
CA ALA A 71 -20.32 5.23 -2.69
C ALA A 71 -21.65 4.60 -3.16
N PHE A 72 -22.76 4.93 -2.51
CA PHE A 72 -24.07 4.34 -2.82
C PHE A 72 -24.63 4.96 -4.09
N LEU A 73 -24.50 6.28 -4.23
CA LEU A 73 -24.77 6.99 -5.48
C LEU A 73 -23.95 6.41 -6.65
N ALA A 74 -22.66 6.14 -6.42
CA ALA A 74 -21.78 5.55 -7.44
C ALA A 74 -22.22 4.14 -7.85
N ILE A 75 -22.65 3.30 -6.90
CA ILE A 75 -23.17 1.96 -7.19
C ILE A 75 -24.47 2.03 -7.99
N VAL A 76 -25.42 2.88 -7.58
CA VAL A 76 -26.71 3.05 -8.26
C VAL A 76 -26.51 3.57 -9.68
N GLY A 77 -25.59 4.53 -9.88
CA GLY A 77 -25.27 5.11 -11.18
C GLY A 77 -24.34 4.28 -12.09
N SER A 78 -23.82 3.14 -11.61
CA SER A 78 -22.87 2.31 -12.36
C SER A 78 -23.47 0.99 -12.84
N HIS A 79 -23.01 0.52 -14.00
CA HIS A 79 -23.41 -0.79 -14.55
C HIS A 79 -22.54 -1.95 -14.03
N LYS A 80 -21.30 -1.64 -13.61
CA LYS A 80 -20.38 -2.58 -12.95
C LYS A 80 -19.68 -1.89 -11.79
N VAL A 81 -19.42 -2.67 -10.75
CA VAL A 81 -18.66 -2.30 -9.57
C VAL A 81 -17.56 -3.34 -9.38
N ASN A 82 -16.31 -2.94 -9.19
CA ASN A 82 -15.23 -3.89 -8.97
C ASN A 82 -14.37 -3.57 -7.75
N GLY A 83 -13.89 -4.62 -7.09
CA GLY A 83 -12.77 -4.52 -6.15
C GLY A 83 -11.42 -4.66 -6.84
N VAL A 84 -10.36 -4.60 -6.05
CA VAL A 84 -8.96 -4.51 -6.52
C VAL A 84 -8.07 -5.69 -6.14
N ALA A 85 -8.65 -6.70 -5.50
CA ALA A 85 -8.08 -8.00 -5.20
C ALA A 85 -9.24 -8.97 -4.93
N GLU A 86 -9.05 -10.27 -5.13
CA GLU A 86 -10.12 -11.27 -4.97
C GLU A 86 -10.76 -11.18 -3.57
N LEU A 87 -9.95 -11.29 -2.52
CA LEU A 87 -10.41 -11.19 -1.13
C LEU A 87 -11.11 -9.85 -0.83
N HIS A 88 -10.63 -8.75 -1.42
CA HIS A 88 -11.25 -7.43 -1.28
C HIS A 88 -12.62 -7.38 -1.95
N SER A 89 -12.74 -7.97 -3.15
CA SER A 89 -14.00 -8.09 -3.89
C SER A 89 -15.00 -8.98 -3.16
N ASP A 90 -14.54 -10.06 -2.52
CA ASP A 90 -15.37 -10.92 -1.68
C ASP A 90 -15.90 -10.18 -0.46
N LEU A 91 -15.05 -9.40 0.23
CA LEU A 91 -15.48 -8.55 1.35
C LEU A 91 -16.51 -7.51 0.92
N ILE A 92 -16.30 -6.86 -0.24
CA ILE A 92 -17.29 -5.95 -0.81
C ILE A 92 -18.65 -6.64 -0.97
N LYS A 93 -18.66 -7.84 -1.53
CA LYS A 93 -19.89 -8.59 -1.83
C LYS A 93 -20.58 -9.07 -0.56
N THR A 94 -19.81 -9.56 0.42
CA THR A 94 -20.33 -10.25 1.60
C THR A 94 -20.65 -9.31 2.77
N THR A 95 -20.00 -8.14 2.83
CA THR A 95 -20.11 -7.24 3.99
C THR A 95 -20.61 -5.85 3.59
N ILE A 96 -19.81 -5.08 2.84
CA ILE A 96 -19.99 -3.63 2.69
C ILE A 96 -21.20 -3.31 1.81
N PHE A 97 -21.35 -4.00 0.69
CA PHE A 97 -22.39 -3.77 -0.30
C PHE A 97 -23.33 -4.97 -0.45
N LYS A 98 -23.46 -5.80 0.59
CA LYS A 98 -24.29 -7.01 0.57
C LYS A 98 -25.73 -6.75 0.10
N ASP A 99 -26.35 -5.67 0.57
CA ASP A 99 -27.72 -5.31 0.23
C ASP A 99 -27.81 -4.92 -1.27
N PHE A 100 -26.77 -4.29 -1.82
CA PHE A 100 -26.73 -3.97 -3.26
C PHE A 100 -26.46 -5.21 -4.12
N VAL A 101 -25.74 -6.20 -3.61
CA VAL A 101 -25.55 -7.50 -4.28
C VAL A 101 -26.88 -8.25 -4.33
N GLU A 102 -27.67 -8.22 -3.26
CA GLU A 102 -29.01 -8.79 -3.21
C GLU A 102 -29.95 -8.10 -4.22
N ILE A 103 -29.88 -6.77 -4.32
CA ILE A 103 -30.71 -5.96 -5.23
C ILE A 103 -30.35 -6.15 -6.71
N TYR A 104 -29.06 -6.13 -7.06
CA TYR A 104 -28.61 -6.09 -8.46
C TYR A 104 -28.09 -7.43 -8.98
N GLY A 105 -27.90 -8.41 -8.09
CA GLY A 105 -27.25 -9.67 -8.39
C GLY A 105 -25.72 -9.60 -8.31
N PRO A 106 -25.05 -10.76 -8.11
CA PRO A 106 -23.59 -10.85 -7.98
C PRO A 106 -22.86 -10.41 -9.24
N ASP A 107 -23.47 -10.53 -10.43
CA ASP A 107 -22.85 -10.19 -11.70
C ASP A 107 -22.46 -8.71 -11.82
N LYS A 108 -23.18 -7.81 -11.14
CA LYS A 108 -22.82 -6.39 -11.11
C LYS A 108 -21.47 -6.16 -10.41
N PHE A 109 -21.08 -7.06 -9.51
CA PHE A 109 -19.89 -6.96 -8.67
C PHE A 109 -18.78 -7.89 -9.18
N THR A 110 -17.73 -7.33 -9.75
CA THR A 110 -16.60 -8.07 -10.33
C THR A 110 -15.31 -7.86 -9.54
N ASN A 111 -14.24 -8.55 -9.95
CA ASN A 111 -12.89 -8.33 -9.44
C ASN A 111 -11.97 -7.96 -10.60
N VAL A 112 -11.08 -6.99 -10.37
CA VAL A 112 -9.93 -6.73 -11.23
C VAL A 112 -8.74 -6.49 -10.30
N THR A 113 -7.92 -7.53 -10.11
CA THR A 113 -6.73 -7.43 -9.24
C THR A 113 -5.78 -6.36 -9.76
N ASN A 114 -5.33 -5.46 -8.88
CA ASN A 114 -4.41 -4.38 -9.25
C ASN A 114 -3.11 -4.93 -9.85
N GLY A 115 -2.56 -4.17 -10.81
CA GLY A 115 -1.27 -4.44 -11.41
C GLY A 115 -0.32 -3.25 -11.36
N ILE A 116 0.93 -3.49 -11.72
CA ILE A 116 1.96 -2.46 -11.89
C ILE A 116 2.57 -2.56 -13.29
N THR A 117 3.04 -1.45 -13.84
CA THR A 117 3.69 -1.44 -15.16
C THR A 117 5.15 -1.94 -15.06
N PRO A 118 5.54 -3.01 -15.77
CA PRO A 118 6.92 -3.49 -15.76
C PRO A 118 7.90 -2.52 -16.44
N ARG A 119 7.40 -1.59 -17.28
CA ARG A 119 8.23 -0.58 -17.94
C ARG A 119 8.88 0.35 -16.92
N ARG A 120 8.12 0.80 -15.91
CA ARG A 120 8.68 1.66 -14.85
C ARG A 120 9.34 0.84 -13.75
N TRP A 121 8.62 -0.14 -13.21
CA TRP A 121 9.01 -0.83 -11.97
C TRP A 121 10.06 -1.93 -12.15
N LEU A 122 10.42 -2.27 -13.39
CA LEU A 122 11.50 -3.21 -13.70
C LEU A 122 12.48 -2.61 -14.70
N HIS A 123 12.04 -2.25 -15.91
CA HIS A 123 12.95 -1.79 -16.97
C HIS A 123 13.66 -0.47 -16.64
N GLN A 124 12.92 0.55 -16.19
CA GLN A 124 13.49 1.84 -15.80
C GLN A 124 14.17 1.79 -14.43
N ALA A 125 13.50 1.23 -13.40
CA ALA A 125 14.03 1.22 -12.04
C ALA A 125 15.25 0.30 -11.87
N ASN A 126 15.27 -0.83 -12.58
CA ASN A 126 16.30 -1.86 -12.46
C ASN A 126 16.79 -2.35 -13.84
N PRO A 127 17.45 -1.47 -14.62
CA PRO A 127 17.83 -1.77 -16.01
C PRO A 127 18.77 -2.97 -16.11
N GLN A 128 19.72 -3.12 -15.18
CA GLN A 128 20.63 -4.28 -15.18
C GLN A 128 19.87 -5.61 -15.00
N LEU A 129 18.89 -5.66 -14.10
CA LEU A 129 18.04 -6.84 -13.95
C LEU A 129 17.18 -7.08 -15.19
N SER A 130 16.66 -6.00 -15.79
CA SER A 130 15.90 -6.09 -17.04
C SER A 130 16.73 -6.70 -18.18
N GLU A 131 18.01 -6.34 -18.30
CA GLU A 131 18.91 -6.92 -19.30
C GLU A 131 19.24 -8.38 -19.01
N LEU A 132 19.50 -8.73 -17.73
CA LEU A 132 19.68 -10.13 -17.33
C LEU A 132 18.45 -10.97 -17.70
N ILE A 133 17.25 -10.48 -17.42
CA ILE A 133 15.99 -11.16 -17.80
C ILE A 133 15.87 -11.27 -19.31
N ALA A 134 16.14 -10.19 -20.06
CA ALA A 134 16.09 -10.21 -21.53
C ALA A 134 17.02 -11.31 -22.10
N SER A 135 18.23 -11.45 -21.54
CA SER A 135 19.20 -12.47 -21.97
C SER A 135 18.69 -13.91 -21.80
N LYS A 136 17.82 -14.17 -20.81
CA LYS A 136 17.26 -15.50 -20.53
C LYS A 136 15.91 -15.73 -21.21
N CYS A 137 15.14 -14.66 -21.45
CA CYS A 137 13.83 -14.72 -22.06
C CYS A 137 13.85 -14.60 -23.60
N GLY A 138 14.98 -14.18 -24.18
CA GLY A 138 15.18 -14.01 -25.63
C GLY A 138 14.87 -12.60 -26.14
N GLY A 139 14.90 -11.58 -25.29
CA GLY A 139 14.60 -10.19 -25.61
C GLY A 139 13.63 -9.52 -24.63
N HIS A 140 13.22 -8.29 -24.92
CA HIS A 140 12.39 -7.44 -24.04
C HIS A 140 10.86 -7.64 -24.17
N GLU A 141 10.39 -8.65 -24.90
CA GLU A 141 8.95 -8.90 -25.04
C GLU A 141 8.25 -9.21 -23.70
N PHE A 142 9.01 -9.62 -22.68
CA PHE A 142 8.48 -9.79 -21.32
C PHE A 142 7.90 -8.49 -20.71
N LEU A 143 8.28 -7.32 -21.23
CA LEU A 143 7.72 -6.03 -20.81
C LEU A 143 6.26 -5.83 -21.25
N LYS A 144 5.81 -6.61 -22.24
CA LYS A 144 4.41 -6.68 -22.71
C LYS A 144 3.71 -7.93 -22.18
N ASP A 145 4.43 -9.05 -22.10
CA ASP A 145 3.92 -10.32 -21.59
C ASP A 145 4.78 -10.85 -20.43
N LEU A 146 4.36 -10.54 -19.19
CA LEU A 146 5.08 -10.95 -17.99
C LEU A 146 5.06 -12.46 -17.74
N THR A 147 4.22 -13.24 -18.43
CA THR A 147 4.22 -14.72 -18.27
C THR A 147 5.54 -15.34 -18.75
N LEU A 148 6.28 -14.63 -19.63
CA LEU A 148 7.60 -15.04 -20.10
C LEU A 148 8.66 -15.08 -18.99
N LEU A 149 8.42 -14.45 -17.84
CA LEU A 149 9.31 -14.53 -16.69
C LEU A 149 9.40 -15.95 -16.11
N ASN A 150 8.42 -16.82 -16.36
CA ASN A 150 8.46 -18.22 -15.94
C ASN A 150 9.66 -18.97 -16.54
N LYS A 151 10.22 -18.50 -17.67
CA LYS A 151 11.44 -19.08 -18.26
C LYS A 151 12.65 -18.99 -17.33
N LEU A 152 12.67 -18.03 -16.38
CA LEU A 152 13.76 -17.84 -15.42
C LEU A 152 13.89 -19.02 -14.46
N GLU A 153 12.83 -19.80 -14.23
CA GLU A 153 12.84 -20.98 -13.36
C GLU A 153 13.87 -22.03 -13.82
N LYS A 154 14.19 -22.07 -15.11
CA LYS A 154 15.21 -22.97 -15.67
C LYS A 154 16.64 -22.65 -15.21
N TYR A 155 16.86 -21.47 -14.65
CA TYR A 155 18.19 -20.97 -14.27
C TYR A 155 18.38 -20.87 -12.74
N ILE A 156 17.44 -21.38 -11.92
CA ILE A 156 17.50 -21.25 -10.46
C ILE A 156 18.74 -21.92 -9.85
N ASP A 157 19.25 -22.99 -10.48
CA ASP A 157 20.45 -23.70 -10.04
C ASP A 157 21.72 -23.31 -10.82
N ASP A 158 21.58 -22.41 -11.80
CA ASP A 158 22.72 -21.89 -12.56
C ASP A 158 23.54 -20.93 -11.67
N LYS A 159 24.76 -21.35 -11.36
CA LYS A 159 25.66 -20.58 -10.48
C LYS A 159 26.04 -19.22 -11.06
N GLY A 160 26.18 -19.12 -12.39
CA GLY A 160 26.50 -17.87 -13.07
C GLY A 160 25.36 -16.86 -12.98
N PHE A 161 24.14 -17.31 -13.25
CA PHE A 161 22.91 -16.53 -13.14
C PHE A 161 22.68 -16.04 -11.71
N ARG A 162 22.80 -16.91 -10.70
CA ARG A 162 22.66 -16.53 -9.29
C ARG A 162 23.69 -15.49 -8.86
N ARG A 163 24.94 -15.62 -9.34
CA ARG A 163 26.01 -14.66 -9.06
C ARG A 163 25.67 -13.30 -9.67
N GLU A 164 25.32 -13.26 -10.95
CA GLU A 164 24.96 -12.02 -11.65
C GLU A 164 23.74 -11.34 -11.02
N TRP A 165 22.72 -12.12 -10.64
CA TRP A 165 21.55 -11.64 -9.91
C TRP A 165 21.93 -10.98 -8.57
N ALA A 166 22.84 -11.61 -7.82
CA ALA A 166 23.34 -11.07 -6.54
C ALA A 166 24.18 -9.80 -6.74
N GLU A 167 25.02 -9.75 -7.77
CA GLU A 167 25.82 -8.57 -8.13
C GLU A 167 24.90 -7.38 -8.51
N ILE A 168 23.84 -7.63 -9.27
CA ILE A 168 22.83 -6.61 -9.61
C ILE A 168 22.11 -6.11 -8.35
N LYS A 169 21.73 -7.00 -7.43
CA LYS A 169 21.13 -6.59 -6.14
C LYS A 169 22.11 -5.71 -5.35
N TYR A 170 23.37 -6.13 -5.25
CA TYR A 170 24.40 -5.36 -4.55
C TYR A 170 24.63 -3.98 -5.16
N ALA A 171 24.75 -3.88 -6.49
CA ALA A 171 24.87 -2.60 -7.20
C ALA A 171 23.69 -1.65 -6.93
N ASN A 172 22.47 -2.19 -6.89
CA ASN A 172 21.28 -1.43 -6.50
C ASN A 172 21.36 -0.93 -5.04
N LYS A 173 21.87 -1.75 -4.12
CA LYS A 173 22.07 -1.37 -2.72
C LYS A 173 23.15 -0.29 -2.55
N VAL A 174 24.23 -0.35 -3.33
CA VAL A 174 25.25 0.72 -3.39
C VAL A 174 24.62 2.04 -3.83
N ARG A 175 23.75 2.01 -4.85
CA ARG A 175 23.03 3.20 -5.33
C ARG A 175 22.11 3.79 -4.24
N LEU A 176 21.38 2.95 -3.52
CA LEU A 176 20.55 3.43 -2.40
C LEU A 176 21.40 3.92 -1.23
N ALA A 177 22.50 3.25 -0.89
CA ALA A 177 23.41 3.70 0.17
C ALA A 177 24.01 5.07 -0.14
N LYS A 178 24.38 5.34 -1.40
CA LYS A 178 24.77 6.67 -1.86
C LYS A 178 23.66 7.69 -1.65
N HIS A 179 22.43 7.36 -2.07
CA HIS A 179 21.28 8.26 -1.87
C HIS A 179 21.01 8.56 -0.39
N ILE A 180 21.11 7.57 0.50
CA ILE A 180 20.96 7.74 1.95
C ILE A 180 22.06 8.67 2.49
N LYS A 181 23.31 8.48 2.05
CA LYS A 181 24.41 9.37 2.45
C LYS A 181 24.16 10.80 1.99
N ASP A 182 23.74 11.00 0.75
CA ASP A 182 23.51 12.33 0.18
C ASP A 182 22.31 13.04 0.83
N ALA A 183 21.24 12.30 1.18
CA ALA A 183 20.00 12.86 1.73
C ALA A 183 20.01 13.00 3.27
N ASN A 184 20.61 12.04 3.99
CA ASN A 184 20.54 11.97 5.45
C ASN A 184 21.91 12.16 6.14
N GLY A 185 23.01 12.18 5.39
CA GLY A 185 24.36 12.21 5.95
C GLY A 185 24.81 10.91 6.63
N VAL A 186 23.99 9.85 6.57
CA VAL A 186 24.30 8.55 7.21
C VAL A 186 24.94 7.61 6.21
N VAL A 187 26.10 7.06 6.56
CA VAL A 187 26.73 5.99 5.78
C VAL A 187 26.13 4.66 6.21
N VAL A 188 25.72 3.85 5.24
CA VAL A 188 25.19 2.50 5.46
C VAL A 188 25.97 1.49 4.63
N ASN A 189 26.21 0.31 5.19
CA ASN A 189 26.94 -0.76 4.52
C ASN A 189 26.01 -1.52 3.54
N PRO A 190 26.29 -1.53 2.21
CA PRO A 190 25.47 -2.24 1.22
C PRO A 190 25.51 -3.78 1.35
N SER A 191 26.44 -4.33 2.11
CA SER A 191 26.47 -5.77 2.41
C SER A 191 25.46 -6.17 3.50
N SER A 192 24.95 -5.22 4.27
CA SER A 192 23.93 -5.44 5.31
C SER A 192 22.56 -5.73 4.71
N LEU A 193 21.71 -6.47 5.40
CA LEU A 193 20.33 -6.71 4.97
C LEU A 193 19.55 -5.38 4.92
N PHE A 194 19.00 -5.01 3.75
CA PHE A 194 18.14 -3.84 3.60
C PHE A 194 16.67 -4.21 3.82
N ASP A 195 16.17 -3.81 4.99
CA ASP A 195 14.82 -4.06 5.50
C ASP A 195 13.98 -2.80 5.29
N VAL A 196 13.01 -2.84 4.38
CA VAL A 196 12.36 -1.65 3.82
C VAL A 196 10.86 -1.63 4.14
N GLN A 197 10.39 -0.55 4.76
CA GLN A 197 8.96 -0.25 4.90
C GLN A 197 8.63 1.14 4.36
N VAL A 198 8.35 1.22 3.05
CA VAL A 198 7.95 2.46 2.37
C VAL A 198 6.49 2.46 1.94
N LYS A 199 5.68 3.31 2.57
CA LYS A 199 4.25 3.51 2.29
C LYS A 199 3.70 4.68 3.09
N ARG A 200 2.44 5.06 2.87
CA ARG A 200 1.74 6.04 3.72
C ARG A 200 1.92 5.68 5.21
N ILE A 201 2.18 6.66 6.07
CA ILE A 201 2.27 6.42 7.51
C ILE A 201 0.85 6.39 8.06
N HIS A 202 0.47 5.24 8.64
CA HIS A 202 -0.88 5.01 9.16
C HIS A 202 -0.86 3.88 10.18
N GLU A 203 -1.63 4.00 11.27
CA GLU A 203 -1.67 2.98 12.33
C GLU A 203 -1.97 1.57 11.83
N TYR A 204 -2.90 1.38 10.87
CA TYR A 204 -3.21 0.05 10.33
C TYR A 204 -2.07 -0.55 9.50
N LYS A 205 -1.15 0.27 8.97
CA LYS A 205 0.04 -0.19 8.22
C LYS A 205 1.21 -0.58 9.13
N ARG A 206 1.03 -0.37 10.44
CA ARG A 206 1.86 -0.87 11.53
C ARG A 206 3.35 -0.53 11.42
N GLN A 207 3.71 0.68 10.96
CA GLN A 207 5.09 1.17 11.09
C GLN A 207 5.55 1.18 12.56
N GLN A 208 4.62 1.40 13.50
CA GLN A 208 4.88 1.29 14.93
C GLN A 208 5.30 -0.13 15.35
N LEU A 209 4.72 -1.18 14.77
CA LEU A 209 5.13 -2.56 15.06
C LEU A 209 6.56 -2.82 14.60
N ASN A 210 6.92 -2.35 13.40
CA ASN A 210 8.28 -2.47 12.88
C ASN A 210 9.28 -1.73 13.77
N ILE A 211 9.04 -0.44 14.07
CA ILE A 211 9.98 0.33 14.90
C ILE A 211 10.08 -0.23 16.33
N PHE A 212 9.03 -0.82 16.90
CA PHE A 212 9.14 -1.55 18.17
C PHE A 212 10.04 -2.79 18.05
N GLY A 213 9.95 -3.53 16.95
CA GLY A 213 10.88 -4.63 16.66
C GLY A 213 12.33 -4.17 16.51
N VAL A 214 12.55 -3.00 15.90
CA VAL A 214 13.88 -2.37 15.79
C VAL A 214 14.42 -1.96 17.17
N ILE A 215 13.59 -1.34 18.01
CA ILE A 215 13.96 -0.99 19.40
C ILE A 215 14.32 -2.25 20.18
N HIS A 216 13.50 -3.30 20.09
CA HIS A 216 13.79 -4.59 20.72
C HIS A 216 15.15 -5.14 20.26
N ARG A 217 15.41 -5.17 18.95
CA ARG A 217 16.69 -5.63 18.40
C ARG A 217 17.86 -4.80 18.94
N TYR A 218 17.73 -3.48 19.00
CA TYR A 218 18.75 -2.60 19.55
C TYR A 218 19.04 -2.94 21.02
N LEU A 219 18.01 -3.08 21.86
CA LEU A 219 18.16 -3.44 23.27
C LEU A 219 18.79 -4.82 23.44
N SER A 220 18.40 -5.80 22.63
CA SER A 220 19.01 -7.14 22.64
C SER A 220 20.49 -7.07 22.27
N LEU A 221 20.87 -6.30 21.25
CA LEU A 221 22.27 -6.12 20.86
C LEU A 221 23.07 -5.45 21.98
N LYS A 222 22.52 -4.46 22.68
CA LYS A 222 23.20 -3.79 23.79
C LYS A 222 23.41 -4.70 25.01
N ALA A 223 22.53 -5.67 25.22
CA ALA A 223 22.66 -6.64 26.31
C ALA A 223 23.69 -7.76 26.00
N MET A 224 24.09 -7.94 24.74
CA MET A 224 25.03 -8.98 24.32
C MET A 224 26.49 -8.59 24.57
N SER A 225 27.33 -9.60 24.84
CA SER A 225 28.78 -9.41 24.86
C SER A 225 29.29 -8.95 23.47
N PRO A 226 30.45 -8.29 23.39
CA PRO A 226 31.06 -7.94 22.10
C PRO A 226 31.25 -9.14 21.15
N GLU A 227 31.57 -10.32 21.68
CA GLU A 227 31.77 -11.56 20.92
C GLU A 227 30.45 -12.10 20.37
N GLU A 228 29.37 -12.02 21.15
CA GLU A 228 28.02 -12.40 20.72
C GLU A 228 27.49 -11.44 19.65
N ARG A 229 27.71 -10.14 19.83
CA ARG A 229 27.33 -9.10 18.86
C ARG A 229 27.98 -9.33 17.49
N LYS A 230 29.26 -9.71 17.46
CA LYS A 230 29.99 -9.99 16.20
C LYS A 230 29.39 -11.14 15.37
N LYS A 231 28.60 -12.02 15.97
CA LYS A 231 27.92 -13.13 15.28
C LYS A 231 26.58 -12.73 14.68
N GLN A 232 26.09 -11.52 14.97
CA GLN A 232 24.79 -11.05 14.47
C GLN A 232 24.92 -10.53 13.04
N LEU A 233 23.90 -10.80 12.23
CA LEU A 233 23.84 -10.28 10.86
C LEU A 233 23.49 -8.78 10.86
N PRO A 234 24.21 -7.93 10.13
CA PRO A 234 23.94 -6.50 10.11
C PRO A 234 22.65 -6.18 9.33
N ARG A 235 21.91 -5.16 9.78
CA ARG A 235 20.63 -4.75 9.20
C ARG A 235 20.52 -3.23 9.08
N VAL A 236 19.94 -2.77 7.98
CA VAL A 236 19.54 -1.37 7.78
C VAL A 236 18.03 -1.33 7.65
N SER A 237 17.35 -0.78 8.66
CA SER A 237 15.90 -0.59 8.65
C SER A 237 15.56 0.75 8.02
N ILE A 238 14.91 0.72 6.86
CA ILE A 238 14.64 1.87 6.00
C ILE A 238 13.15 2.13 5.97
N PHE A 239 12.75 3.27 6.52
CA PHE A 239 11.39 3.78 6.50
C PHE A 239 11.26 4.90 5.48
N GLY A 240 10.06 5.06 4.94
CA GLY A 240 9.73 6.20 4.09
C GLY A 240 8.23 6.33 3.91
N GLY A 241 7.73 7.56 3.89
CA GLY A 241 6.30 7.79 3.80
C GLY A 241 5.90 9.20 4.17
N LYS A 242 4.62 9.50 3.99
CA LYS A 242 4.01 10.76 4.36
C LYS A 242 2.84 10.49 5.32
N ALA A 243 2.66 11.37 6.29
CA ALA A 243 1.48 11.43 7.16
C ALA A 243 0.54 12.54 6.67
N ALA A 244 -0.76 12.35 6.85
CA ALA A 244 -1.72 13.42 6.59
C ALA A 244 -1.51 14.57 7.59
N PRO A 245 -1.69 15.85 7.20
CA PRO A 245 -1.35 17.00 8.06
C PRO A 245 -2.03 16.98 9.44
N GLY A 246 -3.31 16.60 9.49
CA GLY A 246 -4.11 16.51 10.71
C GLY A 246 -3.95 15.20 11.49
N TYR A 247 -3.19 14.23 10.97
CA TYR A 247 -3.07 12.92 11.61
C TYR A 247 -1.94 12.92 12.63
N TRP A 248 -2.26 13.37 13.85
CA TRP A 248 -1.29 13.54 14.93
C TRP A 248 -0.51 12.25 15.24
N MET A 249 -1.19 11.11 15.39
CA MET A 249 -0.53 9.83 15.73
C MET A 249 0.45 9.38 14.63
N ALA A 250 0.07 9.50 13.36
CA ALA A 250 0.99 9.20 12.25
C ALA A 250 2.25 10.08 12.27
N LYS A 251 2.13 11.36 12.67
CA LYS A 251 3.29 12.24 12.87
C LYS A 251 4.14 11.83 14.08
N GLN A 252 3.53 11.33 15.15
CA GLN A 252 4.27 10.78 16.30
C GLN A 252 5.07 9.53 15.90
N ILE A 253 4.53 8.67 15.04
CA ILE A 253 5.27 7.50 14.52
C ILE A 253 6.50 7.94 13.72
N ILE A 254 6.36 8.96 12.85
CA ILE A 254 7.51 9.54 12.13
C ILE A 254 8.54 10.08 13.12
N HIS A 255 8.10 10.85 14.13
CA HIS A 255 8.98 11.39 15.15
C HIS A 255 9.73 10.28 15.89
N LEU A 256 9.03 9.22 16.32
CA LEU A 256 9.61 8.06 17.00
C LEU A 256 10.70 7.38 16.14
N ILE A 257 10.43 7.12 14.86
CA ILE A 257 11.41 6.49 13.96
C ILE A 257 12.68 7.34 13.86
N ASN A 258 12.53 8.66 13.72
CA ASN A 258 13.67 9.58 13.65
C ASN A 258 14.44 9.66 14.98
N ALA A 259 13.74 9.69 16.12
CA ALA A 259 14.36 9.71 17.44
C ALA A 259 15.16 8.43 17.70
N VAL A 260 14.61 7.26 17.35
CA VAL A 260 15.33 5.98 17.42
C VAL A 260 16.56 6.01 16.51
N GLY A 261 16.43 6.48 15.27
CA GLY A 261 17.56 6.59 14.35
C GLY A 261 18.66 7.53 14.85
N ALA A 262 18.31 8.65 15.50
CA ALA A 262 19.28 9.58 16.06
C ALA A 262 20.14 8.95 17.17
N VAL A 263 19.59 8.02 17.94
CA VAL A 263 20.31 7.25 18.96
C VAL A 263 21.10 6.11 18.33
N VAL A 264 20.42 5.20 17.63
CA VAL A 264 21.01 3.96 17.10
C VAL A 264 22.15 4.24 16.13
N ASN A 265 22.00 5.22 15.23
CA ASN A 265 23.01 5.47 14.19
C ASN A 265 24.32 6.05 14.74
N LYS A 266 24.30 6.63 15.95
CA LYS A 266 25.45 7.24 16.64
C LYS A 266 26.05 6.35 17.73
N ASP A 267 25.45 5.19 18.02
CA ASP A 267 25.97 4.28 19.03
C ASP A 267 27.14 3.46 18.47
N GLU A 268 28.37 3.77 18.91
CA GLU A 268 29.60 3.12 18.49
C GLU A 268 29.64 1.63 18.87
N ASP A 269 28.96 1.23 19.94
CA ASP A 269 28.86 -0.18 20.35
C ASP A 269 28.09 -1.03 19.33
N ILE A 270 27.19 -0.39 18.59
CA ILE A 270 26.34 -1.03 17.59
C ILE A 270 26.95 -0.90 16.19
N GLY A 271 27.52 0.27 15.87
CA GLY A 271 28.20 0.50 14.60
C GLY A 271 27.29 0.21 13.39
N ASP A 272 27.72 -0.72 12.54
CA ASP A 272 27.01 -1.15 11.31
C ASP A 272 26.10 -2.37 11.51
N LEU A 273 26.01 -2.93 12.72
CA LEU A 273 25.10 -4.06 13.00
C LEU A 273 23.63 -3.66 12.89
N LEU A 274 23.32 -2.38 13.18
CA LEU A 274 21.99 -1.82 13.02
C LEU A 274 22.08 -0.34 12.63
N LYS A 275 21.41 0.02 11.54
CA LYS A 275 21.13 1.42 11.17
C LYS A 275 19.63 1.61 10.96
N VAL A 276 19.11 2.78 11.31
CA VAL A 276 17.70 3.13 11.15
C VAL A 276 17.60 4.43 10.36
N ILE A 277 16.99 4.36 9.19
CA ILE A 277 16.94 5.44 8.21
C ILE A 277 15.49 5.82 7.94
N PHE A 278 15.19 7.12 7.96
CA PHE A 278 13.94 7.65 7.42
C PHE A 278 14.24 8.47 6.17
N LEU A 279 13.78 7.98 5.01
CA LEU A 279 13.86 8.72 3.75
C LEU A 279 12.68 9.68 3.66
N GLU A 280 12.99 10.96 3.78
CA GLU A 280 12.02 12.04 3.68
C GLU A 280 11.38 12.12 2.29
N ASP A 281 10.27 12.85 2.18
CA ASP A 281 9.55 13.13 0.92
C ASP A 281 9.46 11.92 -0.03
N TYR A 282 9.01 10.77 0.47
CA TYR A 282 8.84 9.58 -0.37
C TYR A 282 7.93 9.88 -1.58
N ASN A 283 8.44 9.57 -2.76
CA ASN A 283 7.81 9.82 -4.05
C ASN A 283 8.24 8.72 -5.06
N VAL A 284 7.74 8.79 -6.29
CA VAL A 284 8.01 7.77 -7.33
C VAL A 284 9.50 7.68 -7.65
N SER A 285 10.20 8.79 -7.79
CA SER A 285 11.64 8.80 -8.08
C SER A 285 12.46 8.13 -6.97
N LYS A 286 12.11 8.34 -5.70
CA LYS A 286 12.74 7.64 -4.58
C LYS A 286 12.38 6.15 -4.58
N ALA A 287 11.13 5.79 -4.89
CA ALA A 287 10.71 4.40 -5.00
C ALA A 287 11.48 3.63 -6.09
N GLU A 288 11.80 4.27 -7.22
CA GLU A 288 12.60 3.68 -8.30
C GLU A 288 14.04 3.35 -7.86
N ILE A 289 14.57 3.98 -6.82
CA ILE A 289 15.88 3.67 -6.23
C ILE A 289 15.73 2.64 -5.11
N ILE A 290 14.70 2.78 -4.26
CA ILE A 290 14.48 1.96 -3.06
C ILE A 290 14.07 0.53 -3.42
N CYS A 291 13.08 0.35 -4.31
CA CYS A 291 12.51 -0.97 -4.60
C CYS A 291 13.55 -1.96 -5.17
N PRO A 292 14.42 -1.58 -6.13
CA PRO A 292 15.49 -2.47 -6.62
C PRO A 292 16.50 -2.87 -5.55
N ALA A 293 16.70 -2.04 -4.53
CA ALA A 293 17.69 -2.26 -3.46
C ALA A 293 17.13 -3.01 -2.23
N SER A 294 15.82 -3.23 -2.15
CA SER A 294 15.18 -3.93 -1.03
C SER A 294 15.54 -5.42 -1.01
N ASP A 295 16.03 -5.91 0.13
CA ASP A 295 16.19 -7.36 0.37
C ASP A 295 14.92 -7.92 1.01
N ILE A 296 14.36 -7.19 1.98
CA ILE A 296 13.06 -7.45 2.59
C ILE A 296 12.18 -6.20 2.41
N SER A 297 10.92 -6.43 2.03
CA SER A 297 9.89 -5.40 1.96
C SER A 297 8.77 -5.73 2.94
N GLU A 298 8.54 -4.84 3.91
CA GLU A 298 7.61 -5.07 5.01
C GLU A 298 6.15 -4.78 4.61
N HIS A 299 5.32 -5.83 4.58
CA HIS A 299 3.88 -5.78 4.27
C HIS A 299 3.03 -6.25 5.45
N ILE A 300 3.19 -5.55 6.58
CA ILE A 300 2.67 -5.95 7.89
C ILE A 300 1.38 -5.22 8.31
N SER A 301 0.44 -4.93 7.42
CA SER A 301 -0.84 -4.35 7.86
C SER A 301 -1.60 -5.29 8.82
N THR A 302 -2.55 -4.76 9.60
CA THR A 302 -3.51 -5.64 10.32
C THR A 302 -4.30 -6.44 9.29
N ALA A 303 -4.52 -7.74 9.55
CA ALA A 303 -5.28 -8.58 8.62
C ALA A 303 -6.70 -8.00 8.41
N GLY A 304 -7.12 -7.87 7.15
CA GLY A 304 -8.41 -7.25 6.78
C GLY A 304 -8.38 -5.72 6.62
N THR A 305 -7.21 -5.08 6.60
CA THR A 305 -7.05 -3.61 6.41
C THR A 305 -6.16 -3.23 5.23
#